data_AF-A0A6M3XUQ0-F1
#
_entry.id   AF-A0A6M3XUQ0-F1
#
_cell.length_a   1.000
_cell.length_b   1.000
_cell.length_c   1.000
_cell.angle_alpha   90.00
_cell.angle_beta   90.00
_cell.angle_gamma   90.00
#
_symmetry.space_group_name_H-M   'P 1'
#
loop_
_entity.id
_entity.type
_entity.pdbx_description
1 polymer ?
#
loop_
_entity_poly.entity_id
_entity_poly.type
_entity_poly.pdbx_seq_one_letter_code
_entity_poly.pdbx_strand_id
1 'polypeptide(L)'
;MSEAQSQGRGWYQRDIVTDVPFGVVDGTQKRDVSEMLDLLALAETPFINRVGWGPESGGTKIEWISEDLGSGKLKNISAIASEWVSFVANSVDGMSASDSIRQVKQGSVLYYYCSISGNHTLAVVTSTPVAGGTGTSITLSLISAGHSNALLSMYSSVAANRPWYVVGAFANEGSIPNIPGVRQRVILSNVFTILRQDVQITGTMQSTDMYAIGREDKHQVLLRLKELQRERERAALYSAKITKTSGMAGLMDGVLGFLGTQTGTHIDTTTKALTETAVNNIVSFIWEQGGRNLALFAHINQTAKFTRWDKNRIRMRPNDKLGGGYITSYMTESGIEIDLIPMANVPTNIAYVLDTGKIKLRAKRGRKALMEKLGKMGDFDDWQIISEFSMEMKGFNLKQHGGFFRLV
;
A
#
# COMPACT_ATOMS: atom_id res chain seq x y z
N MET A 1 -57.13 19.06 3.62
CA MET A 1 -57.44 18.11 2.53
C MET A 1 -57.81 18.96 1.32
N SER A 2 -57.17 18.90 0.16
CA SER A 2 -56.03 18.13 -0.36
C SER A 2 -55.12 19.11 -1.17
N GLU A 3 -53.83 18.92 -1.43
CA GLU A 3 -53.26 17.97 -2.42
C GLU A 3 -53.96 18.03 -3.80
N ALA A 4 -53.29 18.15 -4.95
CA ALA A 4 -51.84 18.01 -5.22
C ALA A 4 -51.36 18.64 -6.57
N GLN A 5 -50.05 18.94 -6.61
CA GLN A 5 -49.09 18.81 -7.74
C GLN A 5 -49.20 19.62 -9.06
N SER A 6 -48.23 20.53 -9.24
CA SER A 6 -47.47 20.82 -10.47
C SER A 6 -46.37 21.87 -10.14
N GLN A 7 -45.19 21.55 -9.57
CA GLN A 7 -43.96 20.98 -10.20
C GLN A 7 -43.57 21.71 -11.51
N GLY A 8 -42.41 22.35 -11.71
CA GLY A 8 -41.21 22.66 -10.90
C GLY A 8 -40.43 23.80 -11.63
N ARG A 9 -39.35 24.42 -11.14
CA ARG A 9 -38.13 23.84 -10.54
C ARG A 9 -37.42 24.83 -9.60
N GLY A 10 -37.32 24.51 -8.31
CA GLY A 10 -36.03 24.64 -7.60
C GLY A 10 -35.07 23.54 -8.10
N TRP A 11 -33.88 23.29 -7.57
CA TRP A 11 -33.39 23.52 -6.22
C TRP A 11 -31.85 23.55 -6.28
N TYR A 12 -31.23 24.69 -6.01
CA TYR A 12 -29.86 24.78 -5.51
C TYR A 12 -29.84 25.89 -4.47
N GLN A 13 -29.08 25.70 -3.39
CA GLN A 13 -29.09 26.57 -2.20
C GLN A 13 -30.42 26.51 -1.41
N ARG A 14 -30.59 25.44 -0.64
CA ARG A 14 -31.52 25.37 0.49
C ARG A 14 -30.71 25.07 1.76
N ASP A 15 -31.12 25.71 2.85
CA ASP A 15 -30.35 25.96 4.07
C ASP A 15 -29.63 24.77 4.69
N ILE A 16 -28.34 24.96 5.03
CA ILE A 16 -27.57 24.13 5.98
C ILE A 16 -27.64 24.75 7.39
N VAL A 17 -28.72 25.51 7.66
CA VAL A 17 -29.00 26.11 8.97
C VAL A 17 -30.47 25.88 9.30
N THR A 18 -30.81 24.65 9.66
CA THR A 18 -31.99 24.40 10.49
C THR A 18 -31.66 24.79 11.93
N ASP A 19 -32.62 25.39 12.64
CA ASP A 19 -32.45 26.05 13.95
C ASP A 19 -32.28 25.07 15.15
N VAL A 20 -31.67 23.91 14.91
CA VAL A 20 -31.29 22.94 15.95
C VAL A 20 -29.77 22.76 15.89
N PRO A 21 -28.99 23.64 16.54
CA PRO A 21 -27.55 23.72 16.34
C PRO A 21 -26.84 22.57 17.09
N PHE A 22 -26.57 21.50 16.35
CA PHE A 22 -25.71 20.36 16.73
C PHE A 22 -26.13 19.50 17.94
N GLY A 23 -27.08 19.94 18.77
CA GLY A 23 -27.80 19.09 19.74
C GLY A 23 -26.96 18.50 20.88
N VAL A 24 -25.72 18.94 21.05
CA VAL A 24 -24.84 18.59 22.19
C VAL A 24 -24.91 19.73 23.19
N VAL A 25 -25.76 19.57 24.20
CA VAL A 25 -26.10 20.56 25.23
C VAL A 25 -25.32 20.27 26.53
N ASP A 26 -25.14 18.99 26.86
CA ASP A 26 -24.51 18.53 28.10
C ASP A 26 -23.20 17.75 27.86
N GLY A 27 -22.30 17.76 28.85
CA GLY A 27 -21.01 17.04 28.81
C GLY A 27 -21.10 15.51 28.71
N THR A 28 -22.30 14.94 28.82
CA THR A 28 -22.55 13.50 28.62
C THR A 28 -22.77 13.13 27.15
N GLN A 29 -23.08 14.11 26.29
CA GLN A 29 -23.46 13.88 24.90
C GLN A 29 -22.23 13.83 23.99
N LYS A 30 -22.12 12.72 23.24
CA LYS A 30 -21.05 12.48 22.26
C LYS A 30 -21.66 12.47 20.87
N ARG A 31 -21.04 13.18 19.93
CA ARG A 31 -21.51 13.26 18.55
C ARG A 31 -20.49 12.65 17.59
N ASP A 32 -20.97 11.77 16.72
CA ASP A 32 -20.20 11.36 15.54
C ASP A 32 -20.18 12.52 14.53
N VAL A 33 -18.98 12.90 14.11
CA VAL A 33 -18.72 13.97 13.13
C VAL A 33 -18.03 13.45 11.87
N SER A 34 -18.07 12.13 11.65
CA SER A 34 -17.39 11.47 10.54
C SER A 34 -17.90 11.87 9.15
N GLU A 35 -19.19 12.17 8.98
CA GLU A 35 -19.75 12.66 7.69
C GLU A 35 -19.19 14.05 7.31
N MET A 36 -19.17 14.98 8.26
CA MET A 36 -18.57 16.31 8.10
C MET A 36 -17.08 16.21 7.75
N LEU A 37 -16.40 15.23 8.37
CA LEU A 37 -15.01 14.96 8.08
C LEU A 37 -14.84 14.40 6.67
N ASP A 38 -15.60 13.38 6.25
CA ASP A 38 -15.47 12.81 4.91
C ASP A 38 -15.77 13.86 3.80
N LEU A 39 -16.69 14.80 4.03
CA LEU A 39 -16.96 15.93 3.13
C LEU A 39 -15.75 16.87 2.98
N LEU A 40 -15.16 17.30 4.11
CA LEU A 40 -14.02 18.22 4.13
C LEU A 40 -12.73 17.58 3.60
N ALA A 41 -12.57 16.25 3.76
CA ALA A 41 -11.37 15.51 3.35
C ALA A 41 -11.14 15.50 1.82
N LEU A 42 -12.20 15.69 1.02
CA LEU A 42 -12.13 15.52 -0.44
C LEU A 42 -11.11 16.46 -1.12
N ALA A 43 -10.91 17.67 -0.60
CA ALA A 43 -10.05 18.69 -1.21
C ALA A 43 -8.59 18.66 -0.72
N GLU A 44 -8.32 18.26 0.53
CA GLU A 44 -7.01 18.47 1.16
C GLU A 44 -6.21 17.19 1.44
N THR A 45 -6.85 15.99 1.43
CA THR A 45 -6.18 14.71 1.77
C THR A 45 -6.26 13.66 0.64
N PRO A 46 -5.53 13.85 -0.48
CA PRO A 46 -5.66 13.00 -1.68
C PRO A 46 -5.29 11.52 -1.46
N PHE A 47 -4.38 11.19 -0.53
CA PHE A 47 -4.02 9.80 -0.22
C PHE A 47 -5.18 9.07 0.46
N ILE A 48 -5.80 9.69 1.47
CA ILE A 48 -6.95 9.12 2.18
C ILE A 48 -8.11 8.88 1.21
N ASN A 49 -8.35 9.81 0.28
CA ASN A 49 -9.43 9.73 -0.69
C ASN A 49 -9.25 8.58 -1.69
N ARG A 50 -8.01 8.24 -2.06
CA ARG A 50 -7.71 7.12 -2.98
C ARG A 50 -7.73 5.76 -2.26
N VAL A 51 -7.25 5.72 -1.02
CA VAL A 51 -7.18 4.49 -0.20
C VAL A 51 -8.54 4.11 0.39
N GLY A 52 -9.27 5.07 0.95
CA GLY A 52 -10.59 4.87 1.56
C GLY A 52 -10.58 4.06 2.87
N TRP A 53 -11.77 3.95 3.46
CA TRP A 53 -12.02 3.21 4.70
C TRP A 53 -12.46 1.77 4.42
N GLY A 54 -12.15 0.87 5.35
CA GLY A 54 -12.76 -0.45 5.47
C GLY A 54 -13.47 -0.64 6.82
N PRO A 55 -14.01 -1.84 7.10
CA PRO A 55 -14.90 -2.10 8.24
C PRO A 55 -14.25 -1.81 9.60
N GLU A 56 -14.97 -1.17 10.51
CA GLU A 56 -14.46 -0.83 11.84
C GLU A 56 -14.01 -2.06 12.65
N SER A 57 -12.97 -1.92 13.46
CA SER A 57 -12.49 -2.98 14.34
C SER A 57 -12.71 -2.66 15.82
N GLY A 58 -13.18 -3.67 16.56
CA GLY A 58 -13.30 -3.63 18.03
C GLY A 58 -12.02 -4.03 18.77
N GLY A 59 -11.06 -4.69 18.09
CA GLY A 59 -9.83 -5.22 18.69
C GLY A 59 -8.89 -4.14 19.24
N THR A 60 -7.93 -4.51 20.09
CA THR A 60 -6.86 -3.62 20.59
C THR A 60 -5.81 -3.27 19.53
N LYS A 61 -5.77 -4.08 18.47
CA LYS A 61 -5.01 -3.92 17.23
C LYS A 61 -5.92 -4.29 16.06
N ILE A 62 -5.53 -3.89 14.85
CA ILE A 62 -6.09 -4.47 13.63
C ILE A 62 -5.22 -5.65 13.19
N GLU A 63 -5.86 -6.68 12.67
CA GLU A 63 -5.21 -7.91 12.22
C GLU A 63 -5.79 -8.32 10.87
N TRP A 64 -4.94 -8.82 9.98
CA TRP A 64 -5.35 -9.38 8.70
C TRP A 64 -4.48 -10.57 8.32
N ILE A 65 -5.07 -11.51 7.59
CA ILE A 65 -4.34 -12.68 7.10
C ILE A 65 -3.59 -12.29 5.82
N SER A 66 -2.32 -12.67 5.76
CA SER A 66 -1.54 -12.76 4.53
C SER A 66 -1.30 -14.24 4.23
N GLU A 67 -1.57 -14.63 2.99
CA GLU A 67 -1.29 -15.95 2.42
C GLU A 67 -0.70 -15.73 1.03
N ASP A 68 0.23 -16.59 0.61
CA ASP A 68 0.84 -16.55 -0.71
C ASP A 68 0.81 -17.94 -1.35
N LEU A 69 0.59 -17.97 -2.66
CA LEU A 69 0.64 -19.18 -3.47
C LEU A 69 2.09 -19.59 -3.74
N GLY A 70 2.99 -18.60 -3.83
CA GLY A 70 4.39 -18.74 -4.20
C GLY A 70 4.74 -17.98 -5.48
N SER A 71 6.00 -17.58 -5.58
CA SER A 71 6.61 -16.88 -6.73
C SER A 71 6.67 -17.68 -8.03
N GLY A 72 6.32 -18.98 -8.02
CA GLY A 72 6.41 -19.89 -9.18
C GLY A 72 7.85 -20.20 -9.62
N LYS A 73 8.85 -19.74 -8.86
CA LYS A 73 10.26 -19.84 -9.20
C LYS A 73 11.12 -20.03 -7.95
N LEU A 74 12.13 -20.88 -8.05
CA LEU A 74 13.21 -21.06 -7.06
C LEU A 74 14.45 -20.29 -7.52
N LYS A 75 15.40 -20.01 -6.62
CA LYS A 75 16.76 -19.59 -6.97
C LYS A 75 17.76 -20.50 -6.29
N ASN A 76 18.85 -20.87 -6.96
CA ASN A 76 19.97 -21.57 -6.31
C ASN A 76 20.84 -20.59 -5.52
N ILE A 77 21.31 -20.99 -4.34
CA ILE A 77 22.22 -20.17 -3.52
C ILE A 77 23.64 -20.13 -4.11
N SER A 78 24.17 -21.27 -4.52
CA SER A 78 25.55 -21.43 -4.99
C SER A 78 25.61 -21.75 -6.47
N ALA A 79 26.74 -21.43 -7.10
CA ALA A 79 27.14 -22.06 -8.34
C ALA A 79 27.35 -23.55 -8.08
N ILE A 80 27.01 -24.35 -9.06
CA ILE A 80 26.64 -25.74 -8.81
C ILE A 80 26.93 -26.48 -10.15
N ALA A 81 27.34 -27.75 -10.11
CA ALA A 81 28.07 -28.42 -11.21
C ALA A 81 27.23 -29.42 -12.04
N SER A 82 27.66 -29.73 -13.27
CA SER A 82 26.90 -30.44 -14.33
C SER A 82 26.37 -31.85 -14.05
N GLU A 83 26.66 -32.44 -12.88
CA GLU A 83 26.30 -33.82 -12.48
C GLU A 83 25.39 -33.80 -11.24
N TRP A 84 24.17 -33.31 -11.42
CA TRP A 84 23.29 -32.90 -10.32
C TRP A 84 22.80 -34.01 -9.41
N VAL A 85 23.05 -33.84 -8.10
CA VAL A 85 22.36 -34.60 -7.04
C VAL A 85 21.60 -33.68 -6.09
N SER A 86 22.03 -32.43 -5.86
CA SER A 86 21.39 -31.51 -4.93
C SER A 86 21.29 -30.07 -5.44
N PHE A 87 20.19 -29.41 -5.07
CA PHE A 87 19.90 -27.98 -5.27
C PHE A 87 19.60 -27.38 -3.90
N VAL A 88 20.30 -26.31 -3.53
CA VAL A 88 20.03 -25.55 -2.30
C VAL A 88 19.38 -24.23 -2.68
N ALA A 89 18.17 -24.00 -2.16
CA ALA A 89 17.39 -22.80 -2.44
C ALA A 89 17.96 -21.57 -1.74
N ASN A 90 17.92 -20.44 -2.44
CA ASN A 90 18.09 -19.11 -1.90
C ASN A 90 16.71 -18.48 -1.62
N SER A 91 16.68 -17.36 -0.91
CA SER A 91 15.50 -16.51 -0.85
C SER A 91 15.09 -16.04 -2.26
N VAL A 92 13.80 -16.13 -2.57
CA VAL A 92 13.22 -15.65 -3.82
C VAL A 92 12.22 -14.56 -3.49
N ASP A 93 12.46 -13.36 -3.99
CA ASP A 93 11.55 -12.22 -3.85
C ASP A 93 11.09 -12.02 -2.39
N GLY A 94 12.01 -12.19 -1.43
CA GLY A 94 11.76 -12.06 0.01
C GLY A 94 11.04 -13.23 0.68
N MET A 95 10.57 -14.22 -0.07
CA MET A 95 10.21 -15.52 0.48
C MET A 95 11.48 -16.20 1.03
N SER A 96 11.37 -16.86 2.19
CA SER A 96 12.48 -17.63 2.76
C SER A 96 12.84 -18.81 1.84
N ALA A 97 14.06 -19.34 1.98
CA ALA A 97 14.50 -20.49 1.18
C ALA A 97 13.64 -21.74 1.43
N SER A 98 13.21 -21.96 2.68
CA SER A 98 12.33 -23.07 3.06
C SER A 98 10.90 -22.86 2.53
N ASP A 99 10.34 -21.64 2.60
CA ASP A 99 9.04 -21.34 2.00
C ASP A 99 9.06 -21.47 0.47
N SER A 100 10.16 -21.09 -0.17
CA SER A 100 10.35 -21.27 -1.61
C SER A 100 10.25 -22.75 -1.98
N ILE A 101 10.90 -23.63 -1.22
CA ILE A 101 10.83 -25.09 -1.45
C ILE A 101 9.43 -25.67 -1.19
N ARG A 102 8.62 -25.11 -0.28
CA ARG A 102 7.22 -25.54 -0.10
C ARG A 102 6.37 -25.38 -1.36
N GLN A 103 6.83 -24.61 -2.36
CA GLN A 103 6.18 -24.53 -3.67
C GLN A 103 6.31 -25.80 -4.50
N VAL A 104 7.37 -26.58 -4.30
CA VAL A 104 7.67 -27.81 -5.04
C VAL A 104 7.41 -29.06 -4.20
N LYS A 105 7.14 -30.16 -4.89
CA LYS A 105 6.99 -31.51 -4.31
C LYS A 105 7.78 -32.51 -5.14
N GLN A 106 8.02 -33.70 -4.59
CA GLN A 106 8.58 -34.81 -5.36
C GLN A 106 7.80 -35.02 -6.68
N GLY A 107 8.51 -35.25 -7.78
CA GLY A 107 7.94 -35.33 -9.13
C GLY A 107 7.69 -33.96 -9.82
N SER A 108 7.97 -32.83 -9.15
CA SER A 108 7.87 -31.51 -9.79
C SER A 108 8.99 -31.32 -10.84
N VAL A 109 8.64 -30.86 -12.03
CA VAL A 109 9.58 -30.46 -13.08
C VAL A 109 9.96 -28.99 -12.88
N LEU A 110 11.26 -28.73 -12.94
CA LEU A 110 11.86 -27.40 -12.95
C LEU A 110 12.47 -27.11 -14.32
N TYR A 111 12.36 -25.85 -14.74
CA TYR A 111 12.92 -25.34 -15.99
C TYR A 111 13.96 -24.25 -15.72
N TYR A 112 15.09 -24.32 -16.42
CA TYR A 112 16.17 -23.35 -16.36
C TYR A 112 16.71 -23.03 -17.75
N TYR A 113 17.17 -21.80 -17.95
CA TYR A 113 17.91 -21.35 -19.13
C TYR A 113 19.35 -21.00 -18.75
N CYS A 114 20.32 -21.75 -19.28
CA CYS A 114 21.73 -21.52 -19.04
C CYS A 114 22.28 -20.45 -19.97
N SER A 115 22.44 -19.23 -19.45
CA SER A 115 23.03 -18.11 -20.21
C SER A 115 24.51 -18.27 -20.53
N ILE A 116 25.17 -19.36 -20.09
CA ILE A 116 26.58 -19.66 -20.40
C ILE A 116 26.66 -20.55 -21.64
N SER A 117 25.86 -21.62 -21.68
CA SER A 117 25.85 -22.55 -22.81
C SER A 117 24.78 -22.24 -23.87
N GLY A 118 23.90 -21.27 -23.60
CA GLY A 118 22.78 -20.90 -24.48
C GLY A 118 21.62 -21.90 -24.47
N ASN A 119 21.67 -22.93 -23.63
CA ASN A 119 20.75 -24.06 -23.66
C ASN A 119 19.68 -24.02 -22.58
N HIS A 120 18.58 -24.70 -22.85
CA HIS A 120 17.51 -24.97 -21.90
C HIS A 120 17.79 -26.28 -21.15
N THR A 121 17.41 -26.38 -19.88
CA THR A 121 17.55 -27.60 -19.05
C THR A 121 16.26 -27.85 -18.28
N LEU A 122 15.84 -29.12 -18.22
CA LEU A 122 14.70 -29.60 -17.43
C LEU A 122 15.17 -30.63 -16.40
N ALA A 123 14.70 -30.51 -15.17
CA ALA A 123 15.03 -31.43 -14.08
C ALA A 123 13.79 -31.80 -13.25
N VAL A 124 13.70 -33.06 -12.80
CA VAL A 124 12.66 -33.56 -11.90
C VAL A 124 13.17 -33.52 -10.47
N VAL A 125 12.36 -33.02 -9.55
CA VAL A 125 12.63 -33.09 -8.10
C VAL A 125 12.45 -34.53 -7.63
N THR A 126 13.54 -35.21 -7.28
CA THR A 126 13.54 -36.61 -6.80
C THR A 126 13.31 -36.74 -5.30
N SER A 127 13.64 -35.71 -4.52
CA SER A 127 13.21 -35.57 -3.12
C SER A 127 13.12 -34.11 -2.70
N THR A 128 12.20 -33.85 -1.77
CA THR A 128 12.11 -32.60 -1.03
C THR A 128 12.40 -32.88 0.44
N PRO A 129 12.71 -31.86 1.26
CA PRO A 129 12.66 -32.00 2.71
C PRO A 129 11.31 -32.56 3.15
N VAL A 130 11.30 -33.27 4.29
CA VAL A 130 10.06 -33.80 4.89
C VAL A 130 9.01 -32.69 4.98
N ALA A 131 7.76 -33.00 4.64
CA ALA A 131 6.67 -32.03 4.62
C ALA A 131 6.56 -31.30 5.98
N GLY A 132 6.60 -29.95 5.94
CA GLY A 132 6.61 -29.10 7.12
C GLY A 132 8.01 -28.77 7.69
N GLY A 133 9.07 -29.44 7.23
CA GLY A 133 10.45 -29.18 7.64
C GLY A 133 10.99 -27.81 7.22
N THR A 134 12.08 -27.39 7.87
CA THR A 134 12.83 -26.15 7.58
C THR A 134 13.95 -26.33 6.55
N GLY A 135 14.04 -27.50 5.90
CA GLY A 135 15.11 -27.82 4.97
C GLY A 135 15.16 -26.89 3.76
N THR A 136 16.39 -26.52 3.37
CA THR A 136 16.68 -25.60 2.26
C THR A 136 17.22 -26.29 1.01
N SER A 137 17.20 -27.63 0.96
CA SER A 137 17.74 -28.43 -0.14
C SER A 137 16.71 -29.41 -0.72
N ILE A 138 16.70 -29.56 -2.04
CA ILE A 138 15.98 -30.59 -2.79
C ILE A 138 16.98 -31.41 -3.60
N THR A 139 16.67 -32.67 -3.91
CA THR A 139 17.48 -33.44 -4.88
C THR A 139 16.81 -33.39 -6.25
N LEU A 140 17.63 -33.30 -7.30
CA LEU A 140 17.19 -33.22 -8.69
C LEU A 140 17.69 -34.45 -9.45
N SER A 141 16.95 -34.86 -10.48
CA SER A 141 17.43 -35.74 -11.54
C SER A 141 17.14 -35.07 -12.89
N LEU A 142 18.06 -35.25 -13.82
CA LEU A 142 17.96 -34.70 -15.17
C LEU A 142 16.97 -35.53 -16.00
N ILE A 143 16.11 -34.87 -16.77
CA ILE A 143 15.35 -35.56 -17.81
C ILE A 143 16.35 -35.84 -18.95
N SER A 144 16.66 -37.11 -19.20
CA SER A 144 17.77 -37.52 -20.08
C SER A 144 17.34 -38.22 -21.38
N ALA A 145 16.04 -38.27 -21.69
CA ALA A 145 15.51 -39.02 -22.83
C ALA A 145 14.54 -38.19 -23.69
N GLY A 146 14.46 -38.53 -24.98
CA GLY A 146 13.37 -38.11 -25.88
C GLY A 146 13.44 -36.70 -26.46
N HIS A 147 14.59 -36.02 -26.43
CA HIS A 147 14.72 -34.65 -26.95
C HIS A 147 16.06 -34.37 -27.64
N SER A 148 16.11 -33.29 -28.42
CA SER A 148 17.27 -32.91 -29.24
C SER A 148 18.31 -32.11 -28.43
N ASN A 149 19.55 -32.60 -28.46
CA ASN A 149 20.72 -32.00 -27.81
C ASN A 149 21.07 -30.58 -28.32
N ALA A 150 20.44 -30.10 -29.41
CA ALA A 150 20.78 -28.83 -30.05
C ALA A 150 20.17 -27.57 -29.39
N LEU A 151 19.16 -27.75 -28.52
CA LEU A 151 18.49 -26.65 -27.79
C LEU A 151 18.25 -26.98 -26.30
N LEU A 152 18.08 -28.27 -26.00
CA LEU A 152 17.98 -28.77 -24.64
C LEU A 152 19.32 -29.45 -24.29
N SER A 153 20.07 -28.86 -23.35
CA SER A 153 21.30 -29.46 -22.83
C SER A 153 21.02 -30.03 -21.45
N MET A 154 21.09 -31.36 -21.35
CA MET A 154 20.85 -32.08 -20.10
C MET A 154 22.02 -31.97 -19.10
N TYR A 155 23.12 -31.30 -19.45
CA TYR A 155 24.35 -31.29 -18.64
C TYR A 155 24.95 -29.88 -18.49
N SER A 156 24.11 -28.84 -18.52
CA SER A 156 24.58 -27.47 -18.30
C SER A 156 24.90 -27.22 -16.82
N SER A 157 26.04 -26.59 -16.53
CA SER A 157 26.33 -26.04 -15.20
C SER A 157 25.50 -24.78 -14.95
N VAL A 158 25.21 -24.48 -13.68
CA VAL A 158 24.34 -23.35 -13.31
C VAL A 158 25.09 -22.38 -12.40
N ALA A 159 25.17 -21.12 -12.83
CA ALA A 159 25.72 -20.03 -12.03
C ALA A 159 24.87 -19.75 -10.78
N ALA A 160 25.45 -19.17 -9.72
CA ALA A 160 24.73 -18.80 -8.51
C ALA A 160 23.57 -17.82 -8.77
N ASN A 161 22.57 -17.84 -7.88
CA ASN A 161 21.47 -16.87 -7.82
C ASN A 161 20.59 -16.79 -9.09
N ARG A 162 20.43 -17.90 -9.82
CA ARG A 162 19.64 -17.96 -11.06
C ARG A 162 18.22 -18.50 -10.82
N PRO A 163 17.20 -17.95 -11.50
CA PRO A 163 15.83 -18.43 -11.35
C PRO A 163 15.61 -19.76 -12.07
N TRP A 164 14.97 -20.69 -11.38
CA TRP A 164 14.42 -21.94 -11.91
C TRP A 164 12.91 -21.86 -11.82
N TYR A 165 12.20 -22.01 -12.93
CA TYR A 165 10.74 -21.90 -12.97
C TYR A 165 10.12 -23.26 -12.66
N VAL A 166 9.09 -23.27 -11.81
CA VAL A 166 8.35 -24.49 -11.48
C VAL A 166 7.32 -24.73 -12.58
N VAL A 167 7.51 -25.79 -13.37
CA VAL A 167 6.58 -26.17 -14.45
C VAL A 167 5.34 -26.86 -13.88
N GLY A 168 5.55 -27.67 -12.83
CA GLY A 168 4.49 -28.42 -12.13
C GLY A 168 4.90 -29.87 -11.89
N ALA A 169 4.10 -30.59 -11.10
CA ALA A 169 4.26 -32.03 -10.90
C ALA A 169 3.26 -32.78 -11.78
N PHE A 170 3.78 -33.49 -12.78
CA PHE A 170 2.97 -34.33 -13.66
C PHE A 170 2.68 -35.65 -12.96
N ALA A 171 1.44 -36.11 -13.04
CA ALA A 171 1.02 -37.41 -12.52
C ALA A 171 1.16 -38.46 -13.61
N ASN A 172 1.64 -39.65 -13.25
CA ASN A 172 1.58 -40.81 -14.15
C ASN A 172 0.14 -41.36 -14.19
N GLU A 173 -0.23 -42.00 -15.30
CA GLU A 173 -1.50 -42.71 -15.40
C GLU A 173 -1.62 -43.78 -14.30
N GLY A 174 -2.79 -43.87 -13.65
CA GLY A 174 -3.03 -44.77 -12.52
C GLY A 174 -2.27 -44.44 -11.22
N SER A 175 -1.56 -43.31 -11.13
CA SER A 175 -0.82 -42.95 -9.91
C SER A 175 -1.72 -42.54 -8.73
N ILE A 176 -1.22 -42.78 -7.52
CA ILE A 176 -1.88 -42.34 -6.28
C ILE A 176 -1.91 -40.81 -6.15
N PRO A 177 -2.90 -40.22 -5.45
CA PRO A 177 -2.95 -38.79 -5.21
C PRO A 177 -1.67 -38.25 -4.54
N ASN A 178 -1.06 -37.25 -5.16
CA ASN A 178 0.09 -36.55 -4.59
C ASN A 178 -0.27 -35.86 -3.26
N ILE A 179 0.63 -35.94 -2.28
CA ILE A 179 0.49 -35.22 -0.99
C ILE A 179 0.30 -33.71 -1.27
N PRO A 180 -0.73 -33.06 -0.67
CA PRO A 180 -0.98 -31.64 -0.88
C PRO A 180 0.11 -30.78 -0.20
N GLY A 181 0.55 -29.74 -0.90
CA GLY A 181 1.48 -28.76 -0.34
C GLY A 181 0.77 -27.83 0.64
N VAL A 182 1.11 -27.91 1.92
CA VAL A 182 0.58 -26.98 2.93
C VAL A 182 1.16 -25.58 2.70
N ARG A 183 0.30 -24.55 2.77
CA ARG A 183 0.69 -23.13 2.74
C ARG A 183 0.55 -22.53 4.13
N GLN A 184 1.50 -21.69 4.52
CA GLN A 184 1.51 -21.04 5.82
C GLN A 184 0.76 -19.71 5.74
N ARG A 185 -0.31 -19.58 6.53
CA ARG A 185 -0.98 -18.29 6.78
C ARG A 185 -0.19 -17.51 7.83
N VAL A 186 0.02 -16.22 7.57
CA VAL A 186 0.66 -15.30 8.51
C VAL A 186 -0.36 -14.24 8.92
N ILE A 187 -0.56 -14.03 10.22
CA ILE A 187 -1.40 -12.96 10.73
C ILE A 187 -0.52 -11.71 10.87
N LEU A 188 -0.78 -10.71 10.05
CA LEU A 188 -0.16 -9.39 10.13
C LEU A 188 -1.00 -8.49 11.05
N SER A 189 -0.37 -7.53 11.73
CA SER A 189 -1.07 -6.63 12.64
C SER A 189 -0.45 -5.24 12.82
N ASN A 190 -1.32 -4.26 13.01
CA ASN A 190 -0.98 -2.86 13.27
C ASN A 190 -1.78 -2.33 14.48
N VAL A 191 -1.23 -1.34 15.18
CA VAL A 191 -1.84 -0.75 16.39
C VAL A 191 -2.66 0.50 16.06
N PHE A 192 -3.59 0.86 16.93
CA PHE A 192 -4.35 2.11 16.78
C PHE A 192 -3.53 3.31 17.24
N THR A 193 -3.59 4.40 16.46
CA THR A 193 -3.16 5.74 16.87
C THR A 193 -4.39 6.53 17.29
N ILE A 194 -4.24 7.40 18.29
CA ILE A 194 -5.26 8.36 18.70
C ILE A 194 -4.75 9.74 18.30
N LEU A 195 -5.47 10.41 17.40
CA LEU A 195 -5.34 11.86 17.19
C LEU A 195 -6.39 12.59 18.01
N ARG A 196 -6.00 13.76 18.52
CA ARG A 196 -6.83 14.64 19.33
C ARG A 196 -6.62 16.08 18.86
N GLN A 197 -7.70 16.84 18.74
CA GLN A 197 -7.66 18.30 18.63
C GLN A 197 -8.66 18.89 19.60
N ASP A 198 -8.21 19.88 20.38
CA ASP A 198 -8.99 20.52 21.44
C ASP A 198 -9.37 21.95 21.05
N VAL A 199 -10.56 22.40 21.46
CA VAL A 199 -11.16 23.71 21.13
C VAL A 199 -11.66 24.37 22.41
N GLN A 200 -10.96 25.41 22.85
CA GLN A 200 -11.32 26.23 24.00
C GLN A 200 -11.84 27.59 23.53
N ILE A 201 -13.01 28.00 24.04
CA ILE A 201 -13.71 29.22 23.60
C ILE A 201 -14.19 29.96 24.85
N THR A 202 -13.71 31.18 25.07
CA THR A 202 -14.12 31.99 26.23
C THR A 202 -15.52 32.59 26.04
N GLY A 203 -16.22 32.86 27.14
CA GLY A 203 -17.56 33.46 27.12
C GLY A 203 -17.56 34.85 26.45
N THR A 204 -16.50 35.64 26.66
CA THR A 204 -16.31 36.92 25.95
C THR A 204 -16.15 36.72 24.44
N MET A 205 -15.39 35.71 24.00
CA MET A 205 -15.21 35.43 22.57
C MET A 205 -16.48 34.87 21.92
N GLN A 206 -17.28 34.08 22.63
CA GLN A 206 -18.62 33.67 22.18
C GLN A 206 -19.58 34.87 22.02
N SER A 207 -19.42 35.90 22.85
CA SER A 207 -20.30 37.07 22.92
C SER A 207 -19.84 38.24 22.05
N THR A 208 -18.71 38.09 21.34
CA THR A 208 -18.14 39.16 20.48
C THR A 208 -18.47 38.87 19.02
N ASP A 209 -19.29 39.72 18.41
CA ASP A 209 -19.59 39.63 16.97
C ASP A 209 -18.33 39.93 16.13
N MET A 210 -17.76 38.89 15.54
CA MET A 210 -16.60 38.97 14.65
C MET A 210 -17.04 39.33 13.23
N TYR A 211 -16.38 40.31 12.60
CA TYR A 211 -16.71 40.71 11.23
C TYR A 211 -16.57 39.53 10.26
N ALA A 212 -17.64 39.24 9.51
CA ALA A 212 -17.79 38.13 8.57
C ALA A 212 -17.78 36.69 9.15
N ILE A 213 -17.67 36.48 10.47
CA ILE A 213 -17.78 35.14 11.09
C ILE A 213 -19.06 35.06 11.92
N GLY A 214 -20.07 34.34 11.40
CA GLY A 214 -21.40 34.30 12.02
C GLY A 214 -21.45 33.63 13.41
N ARG A 215 -20.57 32.66 13.70
CA ARG A 215 -20.28 32.16 15.05
C ARG A 215 -18.86 31.61 15.13
N GLU A 216 -18.07 32.08 16.08
CA GLU A 216 -16.67 31.69 16.25
C GLU A 216 -16.50 30.21 16.67
N ASP A 217 -17.46 29.67 17.43
CA ASP A 217 -17.43 28.29 17.90
C ASP A 217 -17.39 27.26 16.76
N LYS A 218 -18.30 27.42 15.79
CA LYS A 218 -18.37 26.59 14.59
C LYS A 218 -17.13 26.76 13.71
N HIS A 219 -16.57 27.97 13.65
CA HIS A 219 -15.38 28.27 12.86
C HIS A 219 -14.15 27.54 13.40
N GLN A 220 -13.89 27.64 14.72
CA GLN A 220 -12.77 26.96 15.38
C GLN A 220 -12.89 25.42 15.29
N VAL A 221 -14.08 24.87 15.51
CA VAL A 221 -14.33 23.41 15.34
C VAL A 221 -14.04 22.96 13.90
N LEU A 222 -14.44 23.73 12.89
CA LEU A 222 -14.19 23.40 11.48
C LEU A 222 -12.69 23.49 11.12
N LEU A 223 -11.95 24.46 11.68
CA LEU A 223 -10.50 24.53 11.54
C LEU A 223 -9.80 23.31 12.15
N ARG A 224 -10.15 22.92 13.39
CA ARG A 224 -9.59 21.71 14.02
C ARG A 224 -9.92 20.42 13.27
N LEU A 225 -11.10 20.31 12.65
CA LEU A 225 -11.43 19.16 11.79
C LEU A 225 -10.51 19.07 10.56
N LYS A 226 -10.17 20.20 9.93
CA LYS A 226 -9.20 20.25 8.82
C LYS A 226 -7.77 19.93 9.27
N GLU A 227 -7.35 20.44 10.42
CA GLU A 227 -6.04 20.10 11.01
C GLU A 227 -5.95 18.60 11.29
N LEU A 228 -6.95 18.02 11.95
CA LEU A 228 -7.03 16.59 12.26
C LEU A 228 -7.02 15.71 10.99
N GLN A 229 -7.59 16.18 9.87
CA GLN A 229 -7.48 15.50 8.57
C GLN A 229 -6.05 15.50 8.02
N ARG A 230 -5.40 16.67 7.99
CA ARG A 230 -4.01 16.81 7.52
C ARG A 230 -3.06 15.97 8.38
N GLU A 231 -3.28 15.93 9.69
CA GLU A 231 -2.55 15.06 10.61
C GLU A 231 -2.84 13.57 10.38
N ARG A 232 -4.10 13.19 10.11
CA ARG A 232 -4.47 11.81 9.77
C ARG A 232 -3.76 11.33 8.51
N GLU A 233 -3.68 12.15 7.48
CA GLU A 233 -2.98 11.80 6.24
C GLU A 233 -1.46 11.69 6.47
N ARG A 234 -0.87 12.65 7.18
CA ARG A 234 0.55 12.60 7.57
C ARG A 234 0.87 11.37 8.42
N ALA A 235 -0.01 10.98 9.35
CA ALA A 235 0.14 9.74 10.09
C ALA A 235 0.08 8.53 9.16
N ALA A 236 -0.93 8.46 8.27
CA ALA A 236 -1.07 7.36 7.33
C ALA A 236 0.11 7.21 6.35
N LEU A 237 0.77 8.31 5.97
CA LEU A 237 1.96 8.29 5.12
C LEU A 237 3.28 8.06 5.89
N TYR A 238 3.51 8.75 7.00
CA TYR A 238 4.85 8.88 7.62
C TYR A 238 5.02 8.22 8.97
N SER A 239 3.94 7.77 9.64
CA SER A 239 4.10 7.13 10.95
C SER A 239 4.84 5.79 10.83
N ALA A 240 5.58 5.46 11.89
CA ALA A 240 6.18 4.16 12.12
C ALA A 240 5.73 3.67 13.50
N LYS A 241 5.53 2.37 13.63
CA LYS A 241 4.90 1.78 14.80
C LYS A 241 5.72 1.97 16.07
N ILE A 242 5.10 2.62 17.06
CA ILE A 242 5.60 2.73 18.42
C ILE A 242 4.58 2.07 19.35
N THR A 243 5.02 1.06 20.08
CA THR A 243 4.20 0.42 21.12
C THR A 243 3.96 1.42 22.25
N LYS A 244 2.69 1.70 22.56
CA LYS A 244 2.29 2.60 23.64
C LYS A 244 2.89 2.15 24.98
N THR A 245 3.47 3.09 25.72
CA THR A 245 3.92 2.89 27.10
C THR A 245 3.20 3.88 28.03
N SER A 246 3.55 3.91 29.32
CA SER A 246 3.05 4.93 30.25
C SER A 246 3.52 6.35 29.89
N GLY A 247 4.70 6.49 29.28
CA GLY A 247 5.31 7.77 28.91
C GLY A 247 5.29 8.11 27.41
N MET A 248 4.84 7.19 26.54
CA MET A 248 4.81 7.41 25.08
C MET A 248 3.46 7.03 24.48
N ALA A 249 2.92 7.92 23.64
CA ALA A 249 1.76 7.63 22.80
C ALA A 249 2.06 6.48 21.83
N GLY A 250 1.03 5.67 21.55
CA GLY A 250 1.13 4.63 20.52
C GLY A 250 1.02 5.25 19.13
N LEU A 251 1.90 4.84 18.23
CA LEU A 251 1.84 5.16 16.80
C LEU A 251 1.64 3.89 16.00
N MET A 252 0.84 3.98 14.93
CA MET A 252 0.65 2.92 13.94
C MET A 252 1.82 2.90 12.95
N ASP A 253 1.94 1.81 12.19
CA ASP A 253 2.67 1.86 10.92
C ASP A 253 1.82 2.58 9.86
N GLY A 254 2.36 3.67 9.34
CA GLY A 254 1.97 4.27 8.07
C GLY A 254 2.75 3.65 6.91
N VAL A 255 2.60 4.19 5.70
CA VAL A 255 3.28 3.67 4.48
C VAL A 255 4.80 3.64 4.68
N LEU A 256 5.39 4.69 5.28
CA LEU A 256 6.81 4.76 5.59
C LEU A 256 7.25 3.69 6.60
N GLY A 257 6.50 3.47 7.69
CA GLY A 257 6.80 2.43 8.67
C GLY A 257 6.78 1.03 8.07
N PHE A 258 5.73 0.73 7.30
CA PHE A 258 5.60 -0.54 6.58
C PHE A 258 6.75 -0.77 5.59
N LEU A 259 6.99 0.17 4.66
CA LEU A 259 8.02 0.01 3.61
C LEU A 259 9.45 0.15 4.15
N GLY A 260 9.67 0.93 5.20
CA GLY A 260 10.99 1.15 5.80
C GLY A 260 11.59 -0.10 6.48
N THR A 261 10.77 -1.11 6.75
CA THR A 261 11.23 -2.45 7.21
C THR A 261 11.58 -3.40 6.07
N GLN A 262 11.25 -3.06 4.82
CA GLN A 262 11.41 -3.94 3.67
C GLN A 262 12.74 -3.73 2.93
N THR A 263 13.13 -4.76 2.17
CA THR A 263 14.33 -4.73 1.32
C THR A 263 14.07 -5.36 -0.05
N GLY A 264 14.81 -4.89 -1.05
CA GLY A 264 14.75 -5.36 -2.45
C GLY A 264 14.39 -4.24 -3.43
N THR A 265 14.24 -4.60 -4.70
CA THR A 265 14.15 -3.67 -5.85
C THR A 265 13.01 -2.64 -5.77
N HIS A 266 11.93 -2.93 -5.03
CA HIS A 266 10.82 -2.00 -4.82
C HIS A 266 11.11 -0.86 -3.82
N ILE A 267 12.22 -0.95 -3.06
CA ILE A 267 12.65 0.03 -2.06
C ILE A 267 13.93 0.71 -2.54
N ASP A 268 13.79 1.87 -3.15
CA ASP A 268 14.94 2.65 -3.63
C ASP A 268 15.40 3.66 -2.56
N THR A 269 16.61 3.41 -2.05
CA THR A 269 17.30 4.28 -1.08
C THR A 269 18.58 4.90 -1.67
N THR A 270 18.81 4.79 -2.97
CA THR A 270 20.04 5.24 -3.64
C THR A 270 19.79 6.38 -4.61
N THR A 271 18.69 6.35 -5.36
CA THR A 271 18.36 7.35 -6.38
C THR A 271 18.15 8.73 -5.78
N LYS A 272 18.91 9.70 -6.29
CA LYS A 272 18.85 11.12 -5.91
C LYS A 272 17.97 11.97 -6.82
N ALA A 273 17.85 11.60 -8.09
CA ALA A 273 16.95 12.27 -9.03
C ALA A 273 16.02 11.23 -9.64
N LEU A 274 14.71 11.46 -9.55
CA LEU A 274 13.72 10.57 -10.16
C LEU A 274 13.95 10.52 -11.68
N THR A 275 14.24 9.33 -12.20
CA THR A 275 14.43 9.05 -13.62
C THR A 275 13.39 8.05 -14.12
N GLU A 276 13.12 8.11 -15.42
CA GLU A 276 12.17 7.23 -16.11
C GLU A 276 12.53 5.75 -15.91
N THR A 277 13.80 5.39 -16.11
CA THR A 277 14.33 4.03 -15.90
C THR A 277 14.13 3.54 -14.46
N ALA A 278 14.32 4.40 -13.45
CA ALA A 278 14.15 4.00 -12.06
C ALA A 278 12.67 3.73 -11.72
N VAL A 279 11.75 4.53 -12.27
CA VAL A 279 10.30 4.28 -12.14
C VAL A 279 9.90 2.99 -12.86
N ASN A 280 10.32 2.80 -14.12
CA ASN A 280 10.02 1.59 -14.88
C ASN A 280 10.53 0.31 -14.18
N ASN A 281 11.71 0.36 -13.55
CA ASN A 281 12.28 -0.76 -12.79
C ASN A 281 11.50 -1.11 -11.51
N ILE A 282 11.02 -0.12 -10.74
CA ILE A 282 10.20 -0.39 -9.55
C ILE A 282 8.82 -0.91 -9.95
N VAL A 283 8.23 -0.34 -11.01
CA VAL A 283 6.86 -0.66 -11.43
C VAL A 283 6.77 -2.04 -12.08
N SER A 284 7.73 -2.41 -12.92
CA SER A 284 7.82 -3.76 -13.47
C SER A 284 7.99 -4.81 -12.36
N PHE A 285 8.84 -4.54 -11.36
CA PHE A 285 8.97 -5.40 -10.19
C PHE A 285 7.66 -5.51 -9.40
N ILE A 286 6.99 -4.40 -9.08
CA ILE A 286 5.70 -4.42 -8.35
C ILE A 286 4.64 -5.22 -9.13
N TRP A 287 4.61 -5.11 -10.45
CA TRP A 287 3.70 -5.85 -11.34
C TRP A 287 4.00 -7.34 -11.39
N GLU A 288 5.27 -7.75 -11.45
CA GLU A 288 5.67 -9.16 -11.30
C GLU A 288 5.21 -9.77 -9.96
N GLN A 289 5.19 -8.97 -8.89
CA GLN A 289 4.69 -9.39 -7.58
C GLN A 289 3.16 -9.31 -7.47
N GLY A 290 2.45 -8.93 -8.54
CA GLY A 290 0.98 -8.89 -8.59
C GLY A 290 0.34 -7.61 -8.09
N GLY A 291 1.08 -6.50 -8.01
CA GLY A 291 0.51 -5.15 -7.90
C GLY A 291 -0.24 -4.77 -9.18
N ARG A 292 -1.45 -4.20 -9.08
CA ARG A 292 -2.28 -3.88 -10.26
C ARG A 292 -2.81 -2.45 -10.29
N ASN A 293 -3.39 -1.96 -9.20
CA ASN A 293 -4.03 -0.64 -9.14
C ASN A 293 -3.05 0.43 -8.62
N LEU A 294 -2.02 0.72 -9.43
CA LEU A 294 -0.84 1.47 -9.03
C LEU A 294 -1.08 2.98 -9.09
N ALA A 295 -0.84 3.65 -7.97
CA ALA A 295 -0.79 5.11 -7.89
C ALA A 295 0.53 5.58 -7.29
N LEU A 296 1.08 6.65 -7.85
CA LEU A 296 2.26 7.34 -7.37
C LEU A 296 1.85 8.56 -6.54
N PHE A 297 2.23 8.57 -5.27
CA PHE A 297 2.03 9.68 -4.34
C PHE A 297 3.35 10.37 -4.08
N ALA A 298 3.48 11.63 -4.51
CA ALA A 298 4.71 12.40 -4.33
C ALA A 298 4.45 13.91 -4.29
N HIS A 299 5.47 14.67 -3.89
CA HIS A 299 5.43 16.13 -3.99
C HIS A 299 5.18 16.58 -5.44
N ILE A 300 4.45 17.68 -5.64
CA ILE A 300 4.15 18.24 -6.97
C ILE A 300 5.41 18.44 -7.85
N ASN A 301 6.57 18.76 -7.25
CA ASN A 301 7.84 18.86 -7.98
C ASN A 301 8.37 17.53 -8.52
N GLN A 302 8.04 16.39 -7.89
CA GLN A 302 8.42 15.06 -8.36
C GLN A 302 7.43 14.56 -9.44
N THR A 303 6.11 14.77 -9.27
CA THR A 303 5.13 14.43 -10.33
C THR A 303 5.33 15.27 -11.60
N ALA A 304 5.74 16.54 -11.46
CA ALA A 304 6.11 17.38 -12.60
C ALA A 304 7.33 16.86 -13.40
N LYS A 305 8.16 15.94 -12.86
CA LYS A 305 9.27 15.33 -13.62
C LYS A 305 8.77 14.42 -14.74
N PHE A 306 7.63 13.74 -14.58
CA PHE A 306 7.02 12.93 -15.64
C PHE A 306 6.69 13.76 -16.89
N THR A 307 6.08 14.93 -16.70
CA THR A 307 5.83 15.88 -17.81
C THR A 307 7.12 16.42 -18.44
N ARG A 308 8.22 16.49 -17.69
CA ARG A 308 9.53 16.92 -18.23
C ARG A 308 10.17 15.87 -19.13
N TRP A 309 9.94 14.57 -18.90
CA TRP A 309 10.45 13.50 -19.75
C TRP A 309 9.84 13.56 -21.16
N ASP A 310 8.53 13.83 -21.26
CA ASP A 310 7.83 13.96 -22.56
C ASP A 310 7.90 15.36 -23.19
N LYS A 311 8.53 16.35 -22.52
CA LYS A 311 8.50 17.76 -22.93
C LYS A 311 8.94 18.02 -24.37
N ASN A 312 9.85 17.21 -24.90
CA ASN A 312 10.36 17.33 -26.28
C ASN A 312 9.32 16.91 -27.35
N ARG A 313 8.24 16.21 -26.97
CA ARG A 313 7.15 15.81 -27.88
C ARG A 313 6.03 16.86 -27.98
N ILE A 314 5.92 17.76 -27.00
CA ILE A 314 4.91 18.84 -26.98
C ILE A 314 5.28 19.92 -27.99
N ARG A 315 4.54 19.99 -29.11
CA ARG A 315 4.71 21.02 -30.15
C ARG A 315 3.67 22.13 -29.98
N MET A 316 4.14 23.37 -29.88
CA MET A 316 3.30 24.58 -29.91
C MET A 316 3.37 25.24 -31.29
N ARG A 317 2.29 25.92 -31.70
CA ARG A 317 2.24 26.69 -32.95
C ARG A 317 2.74 28.12 -32.70
N PRO A 318 3.26 28.84 -33.73
CA PRO A 318 3.82 30.19 -33.56
C PRO A 318 2.89 31.29 -33.02
N ASN A 319 1.59 31.03 -32.90
CA ASN A 319 0.58 31.99 -32.40
C ASN A 319 -0.15 31.50 -31.13
N ASP A 320 0.30 30.39 -30.52
CA ASP A 320 -0.31 29.86 -29.30
C ASP A 320 0.13 30.71 -28.09
N LYS A 321 -0.82 31.38 -27.44
CA LYS A 321 -0.58 32.26 -26.28
C LYS A 321 -0.56 31.53 -24.93
N LEU A 322 -0.94 30.25 -24.92
CA LEU A 322 -0.95 29.39 -23.74
C LEU A 322 -0.30 28.06 -24.12
N GLY A 323 0.70 27.64 -23.35
CA GLY A 323 1.51 26.47 -23.64
C GLY A 323 1.81 25.66 -22.39
N GLY A 324 1.54 24.36 -22.44
CA GLY A 324 1.81 23.45 -21.33
C GLY A 324 1.14 22.10 -21.54
N GLY A 325 1.56 21.13 -20.73
CA GLY A 325 0.91 19.85 -20.55
C GLY A 325 1.00 19.45 -19.08
N TYR A 326 0.12 18.56 -18.64
CA TYR A 326 0.23 17.89 -17.36
C TYR A 326 -0.14 16.42 -17.57
N ILE A 327 0.66 15.52 -17.02
CA ILE A 327 0.44 14.08 -17.14
C ILE A 327 -0.28 13.62 -15.87
N THR A 328 -1.51 13.12 -16.03
CA THR A 328 -2.34 12.60 -14.92
C THR A 328 -2.12 11.11 -14.68
N SER A 329 -1.90 10.33 -15.74
CA SER A 329 -1.49 8.93 -15.67
C SER A 329 -0.28 8.71 -16.58
N TYR A 330 0.62 7.83 -16.16
CA TYR A 330 1.86 7.53 -16.86
C TYR A 330 1.91 6.05 -17.21
N MET A 331 2.09 5.75 -18.50
CA MET A 331 2.31 4.40 -18.99
C MET A 331 3.81 4.14 -19.11
N THR A 332 4.28 3.13 -18.37
CA THR A 332 5.66 2.61 -18.46
C THR A 332 5.93 1.96 -19.83
N GLU A 333 7.22 1.77 -20.16
CA GLU A 333 7.64 1.05 -21.38
C GLU A 333 7.08 -0.38 -21.48
N SER A 334 6.73 -1.00 -20.34
CA SER A 334 6.10 -2.32 -20.27
C SER A 334 4.57 -2.30 -20.44
N GLY A 335 3.97 -1.14 -20.74
CA GLY A 335 2.52 -0.99 -20.91
C GLY A 335 1.71 -0.97 -19.60
N ILE A 336 2.37 -0.82 -18.45
CA ILE A 336 1.71 -0.71 -17.15
C ILE A 336 1.42 0.77 -16.86
N GLU A 337 0.16 1.10 -16.59
CA GLU A 337 -0.30 2.45 -16.24
C GLU A 337 -0.18 2.72 -14.72
N ILE A 338 0.10 3.97 -14.38
CA ILE A 338 0.24 4.48 -13.01
C ILE A 338 -0.49 5.82 -12.91
N ASP A 339 -1.39 5.96 -11.93
CA ASP A 339 -2.00 7.25 -11.60
C ASP A 339 -0.98 8.18 -10.92
N LEU A 340 -0.78 9.40 -11.40
CA LEU A 340 0.09 10.40 -10.77
C LEU A 340 -0.74 11.32 -9.86
N ILE A 341 -0.57 11.16 -8.54
CA ILE A 341 -1.30 11.92 -7.52
C ILE A 341 -0.36 12.97 -6.90
N PRO A 342 -0.45 14.25 -7.34
CA PRO A 342 0.37 15.32 -6.80
C PRO A 342 -0.09 15.70 -5.41
N MET A 343 0.85 15.86 -4.48
CA MET A 343 0.58 16.32 -3.13
C MET A 343 1.40 17.59 -2.83
N ALA A 344 0.78 18.57 -2.17
CA ALA A 344 1.41 19.86 -1.90
C ALA A 344 2.28 19.86 -0.62
N ASN A 345 1.77 19.26 0.46
CA ASN A 345 2.37 19.35 1.80
C ASN A 345 3.13 18.08 2.21
N VAL A 346 3.96 17.54 1.30
CA VAL A 346 4.74 16.31 1.49
C VAL A 346 6.23 16.54 1.23
N PRO A 347 7.15 15.81 1.89
CA PRO A 347 8.58 15.94 1.66
C PRO A 347 8.98 15.64 0.21
N THR A 348 9.87 16.44 -0.37
CA THR A 348 10.35 16.26 -1.76
C THR A 348 11.23 15.03 -1.94
N ASN A 349 11.83 14.51 -0.87
CA ASN A 349 12.76 13.39 -0.89
C ASN A 349 12.09 12.01 -0.96
N ILE A 350 10.76 11.94 -0.86
CA ILE A 350 9.99 10.69 -0.84
C ILE A 350 8.96 10.68 -1.98
N ALA A 351 8.83 9.53 -2.65
CA ALA A 351 7.75 9.23 -3.57
C ALA A 351 7.32 7.76 -3.38
N TYR A 352 6.03 7.50 -3.20
CA TYR A 352 5.49 6.16 -3.00
C TYR A 352 4.82 5.64 -4.26
N VAL A 353 4.97 4.36 -4.59
CA VAL A 353 4.26 3.66 -5.67
C VAL A 353 3.45 2.53 -5.04
N LEU A 354 2.13 2.67 -4.96
CA LEU A 354 1.29 1.85 -4.08
C LEU A 354 0.12 1.22 -4.84
N ASP A 355 -0.19 -0.04 -4.54
CA ASP A 355 -1.43 -0.68 -4.97
C ASP A 355 -2.59 -0.23 -4.07
N THR A 356 -3.34 0.76 -4.52
CA THR A 356 -4.43 1.39 -3.73
C THR A 356 -5.61 0.45 -3.45
N GLY A 357 -5.71 -0.69 -4.16
CA GLY A 357 -6.66 -1.74 -3.85
C GLY A 357 -6.34 -2.51 -2.57
N LYS A 358 -5.08 -2.50 -2.13
CA LYS A 358 -4.57 -3.34 -1.03
C LYS A 358 -4.30 -2.59 0.27
N ILE A 359 -4.41 -1.26 0.26
CA ILE A 359 -4.35 -0.42 1.45
C ILE A 359 -5.78 -0.04 1.85
N LYS A 360 -6.09 -0.07 3.15
CA LYS A 360 -7.33 0.54 3.70
C LYS A 360 -7.07 1.15 5.07
N LEU A 361 -7.71 2.27 5.36
CA LEU A 361 -7.81 2.77 6.73
C LEU A 361 -8.89 2.02 7.50
N ARG A 362 -8.67 1.86 8.81
CA ARG A 362 -9.52 1.13 9.75
C ARG A 362 -9.76 2.00 10.97
N ALA A 363 -10.99 2.47 11.16
CA ALA A 363 -11.39 3.13 12.39
C ALA A 363 -11.56 2.12 13.53
N LYS A 364 -11.28 2.56 14.76
CA LYS A 364 -11.74 1.88 15.95
C LYS A 364 -13.26 2.03 16.03
N ARG A 365 -13.97 0.96 16.41
CA ARG A 365 -15.44 0.94 16.45
C ARG A 365 -16.02 2.12 17.21
N GLY A 366 -16.87 2.91 16.54
CA GLY A 366 -17.51 4.10 17.12
C GLY A 366 -16.54 5.24 17.48
N ARG A 367 -15.32 5.27 16.91
CA ARG A 367 -14.28 6.28 17.17
C ARG A 367 -13.61 6.83 15.91
N LYS A 368 -14.28 6.73 14.75
CA LYS A 368 -13.80 7.30 13.48
C LYS A 368 -13.55 8.82 13.61
N ALA A 369 -14.53 9.57 14.08
CA ALA A 369 -14.39 10.95 14.52
C ALA A 369 -15.48 11.30 15.54
N LEU A 370 -15.12 11.44 16.80
CA LEU A 370 -16.02 11.84 17.88
C LEU A 370 -15.73 13.27 18.30
N MET A 371 -16.78 14.04 18.53
CA MET A 371 -16.73 15.30 19.26
C MET A 371 -17.46 15.14 20.60
N GLU A 372 -16.80 15.52 21.69
CA GLU A 372 -17.36 15.51 23.05
C GLU A 372 -17.07 16.84 23.77
N LYS A 373 -18.03 17.35 24.54
CA LYS A 373 -17.83 18.55 25.36
C LYS A 373 -17.20 18.12 26.69
N LEU A 374 -16.01 18.64 27.01
CA LEU A 374 -15.30 18.30 28.25
C LEU A 374 -15.94 18.96 29.48
N GLY A 375 -16.54 20.13 29.29
CA GLY A 375 -17.27 20.88 30.31
C GLY A 375 -17.12 22.38 30.15
N LYS A 376 -17.56 23.13 31.17
CA LYS A 376 -17.20 24.54 31.36
C LYS A 376 -16.20 24.62 32.50
N MET A 377 -15.05 25.26 32.27
CA MET A 377 -14.03 25.51 33.29
C MET A 377 -13.76 27.01 33.34
N GLY A 378 -14.00 27.64 34.49
CA GLY A 378 -14.02 29.10 34.58
C GLY A 378 -15.05 29.70 33.60
N ASP A 379 -14.62 30.68 32.80
CA ASP A 379 -15.44 31.26 31.73
C ASP A 379 -15.01 30.83 30.31
N PHE A 380 -14.75 29.54 30.11
CA PHE A 380 -14.63 28.96 28.77
C PHE A 380 -15.33 27.59 28.66
N ASP A 381 -15.90 27.35 27.48
CA ASP A 381 -16.32 26.02 27.05
C ASP A 381 -15.14 25.29 26.42
N ASP A 382 -14.96 24.02 26.79
CA ASP A 382 -13.90 23.16 26.24
C ASP A 382 -14.50 21.94 25.50
N TRP A 383 -14.01 21.70 24.30
CA TRP A 383 -14.46 20.66 23.38
C TRP A 383 -13.27 19.85 22.88
N GLN A 384 -13.43 18.53 22.85
CA GLN A 384 -12.42 17.60 22.38
C GLN A 384 -12.91 16.84 21.15
N ILE A 385 -12.08 16.82 20.10
CA ILE A 385 -12.29 16.02 18.89
C ILE A 385 -11.28 14.86 18.89
N ILE A 386 -11.77 13.62 18.85
CA ILE A 386 -10.95 12.40 18.86
C ILE A 386 -11.12 11.63 17.56
N SER A 387 -10.02 11.12 17.02
CA SER A 387 -10.05 10.06 16.01
C SER A 387 -9.10 8.93 16.39
N GLU A 388 -9.61 7.70 16.44
CA GLU A 388 -8.82 6.49 16.70
C GLU A 388 -8.86 5.58 15.48
N PHE A 389 -7.71 5.38 14.83
CA PHE A 389 -7.60 4.66 13.57
C PHE A 389 -6.25 3.93 13.42
N SER A 390 -6.19 3.01 12.47
CA SER A 390 -5.01 2.28 12.05
C SER A 390 -5.06 2.03 10.53
N MET A 391 -3.99 1.51 9.93
CA MET A 391 -3.92 1.20 8.50
C MET A 391 -3.59 -0.27 8.26
N GLU A 392 -4.42 -0.97 7.46
CA GLU A 392 -4.05 -2.27 6.89
C GLU A 392 -3.34 -2.07 5.55
N MET A 393 -2.25 -2.80 5.36
CA MET A 393 -1.49 -2.85 4.12
C MET A 393 -1.33 -4.33 3.73
N LYS A 394 -2.05 -4.75 2.70
CA LYS A 394 -2.10 -6.13 2.23
C LYS A 394 -1.06 -6.38 1.13
N GLY A 395 -0.66 -7.63 1.02
CA GLY A 395 0.34 -8.11 0.06
C GLY A 395 1.44 -8.88 0.79
N PHE A 396 1.83 -10.02 0.25
CA PHE A 396 2.88 -10.85 0.83
C PHE A 396 4.22 -10.10 0.81
N ASN A 397 4.83 -9.94 1.99
CA ASN A 397 6.03 -9.12 2.21
C ASN A 397 5.97 -7.72 1.57
N LEU A 398 4.77 -7.15 1.43
CA LEU A 398 4.48 -5.80 0.94
C LEU A 398 5.03 -5.44 -0.46
N LYS A 399 5.53 -6.40 -1.24
CA LYS A 399 6.25 -6.16 -2.51
C LYS A 399 5.41 -5.67 -3.68
N GLN A 400 4.09 -5.63 -3.47
CA GLN A 400 3.08 -5.06 -4.36
C GLN A 400 2.98 -3.53 -4.21
N HIS A 401 3.88 -2.96 -3.41
CA HIS A 401 4.06 -1.55 -3.13
C HIS A 401 5.56 -1.27 -3.14
N GLY A 402 5.94 0.00 -3.24
CA GLY A 402 7.33 0.43 -3.24
C GLY A 402 7.47 1.93 -3.11
N GLY A 403 8.70 2.43 -3.24
CA GLY A 403 8.96 3.85 -3.17
C GLY A 403 10.43 4.24 -3.24
N PHE A 404 10.63 5.53 -3.42
CA PHE A 404 11.91 6.22 -3.40
C PHE A 404 12.02 7.00 -2.09
N PHE A 405 13.13 6.87 -1.37
CA PHE A 405 13.29 7.43 -0.01
C PHE A 405 14.46 8.40 0.14
N ARG A 406 15.19 8.69 -0.95
CA ARG A 406 16.38 9.57 -0.94
C ARG A 406 16.46 10.58 -2.08
N LEU A 407 15.31 10.92 -2.69
CA LEU A 407 15.22 11.90 -3.78
C LEU A 407 15.66 13.31 -3.34
N VAL A 408 15.89 14.16 -4.34
CA VAL A 408 16.17 15.60 -4.25
C VAL A 408 15.23 16.35 -5.20
#